data_AF-A0A2P6PMT7-F1
#
_entry.id   AF-A0A2P6PMT7-F1
#
_cell.length_a   1.000
_cell.length_b   1.000
_cell.length_c   1.000
_cell.angle_alpha   90.00
_cell.angle_beta   90.00
_cell.angle_gamma   90.00
#
_symmetry.space_group_name_H-M   'P 1'
#
loop_
_entity.id
_entity.type
_entity.pdbx_description
1 polymer ?
#
loop_
_entity_poly.entity_id
_entity_poly.type
_entity_poly.pdbx_seq_one_letter_code
_entity_poly.pdbx_strand_id
1 'polypeptide(L)' 'MESAAVALVCKQQKTSFIVIRALSDLAGGGSSVSNEASTFASLAAQIAVIVVLKFISLLSS' A
#
# COMPACT_ATOMS: atom_id res chain seq x y z
N MET A 1 6.48 -1.22 5.97
CA MET A 1 7.65 -1.85 5.33
C MET A 1 7.49 -3.37 5.13
N GLU A 2 6.31 -3.87 4.76
CA GLU A 2 5.98 -5.31 4.85
C GLU A 2 5.84 -5.97 3.46
N SER A 3 5.59 -5.17 2.42
CA SER A 3 5.20 -5.62 1.07
C SER A 3 6.15 -6.65 0.45
N ALA A 4 7.47 -6.44 0.57
CA ALA A 4 8.46 -7.34 -0.02
C ALA A 4 8.54 -8.69 0.73
N ALA A 5 8.38 -8.67 2.06
CA ALA A 5 8.36 -9.88 2.87
C ALA A 5 7.12 -10.73 2.54
N VAL A 6 5.94 -10.10 2.44
CA VAL A 6 4.72 -10.80 2.03
C VAL A 6 4.85 -11.34 0.61
N ALA A 7 5.40 -10.56 -0.33
CA ALA A 7 5.65 -11.02 -1.70
C ALA A 7 6.55 -12.27 -1.76
N LEU A 8 7.60 -12.31 -0.93
CA LEU A 8 8.51 -13.44 -0.86
C LEU A 8 7.79 -14.70 -0.37
N VAL A 9 6.96 -14.59 0.66
CA VAL A 9 6.16 -15.71 1.18
C VAL A 9 5.14 -16.18 0.14
N CYS A 10 4.40 -15.27 -0.50
CA CYS A 10 3.46 -15.63 -1.57
C CYS A 10 4.15 -16.33 -2.74
N LYS A 11 5.36 -15.88 -3.12
CA LYS A 11 6.18 -16.55 -4.14
C LYS A 11 6.56 -17.98 -3.72
N GLN A 12 6.98 -18.18 -2.47
CA GLN A 12 7.30 -19.52 -1.94
C GLN A 12 6.08 -20.45 -1.95
N GLN A 13 4.89 -19.90 -1.67
CA GLN A 13 3.62 -20.62 -1.64
C GLN A 13 2.89 -20.68 -2.99
N LYS A 14 3.54 -20.26 -4.09
CA LYS A 14 2.96 -20.21 -5.45
C LYS A 14 1.58 -19.51 -5.50
N THR A 15 1.41 -18.47 -4.68
CA THR A 15 0.16 -17.72 -4.56
C THR A 15 0.29 -16.37 -5.26
N SER A 16 -0.66 -16.06 -6.15
CA SER A 16 -0.73 -14.74 -6.81
C SER A 16 -0.84 -13.62 -5.77
N PHE A 17 -0.05 -12.57 -5.92
CA PHE A 17 0.06 -11.49 -4.95
C PHE A 17 0.16 -10.12 -5.62
N ILE A 18 -0.57 -9.15 -5.07
CA ILE A 18 -0.54 -7.74 -5.47
C ILE A 18 -0.61 -6.87 -4.22
N VAL A 19 0.07 -5.72 -4.27
CA VAL A 19 0.08 -4.72 -3.19
C VAL A 19 -0.61 -3.46 -3.67
N ILE A 20 -1.60 -2.99 -2.91
CA ILE A 20 -2.25 -1.69 -3.11
C ILE A 20 -1.88 -0.82 -1.92
N ARG A 21 -1.18 0.29 -2.16
CA ARG A 21 -0.74 1.25 -1.14
C ARG A 21 -0.95 2.67 -1.67
N ALA A 22 -1.20 3.59 -0.75
CA ALA A 22 -1.21 5.03 -1.02
C ALA A 22 -0.02 5.70 -0.31
N LEU A 23 0.37 6.86 -0.81
CA LEU A 23 1.45 7.66 -0.24
C LEU A 23 0.97 8.35 1.04
N SER A 24 1.68 8.11 2.14
CA SER A 24 1.48 8.83 3.41
C SER A 24 2.57 9.87 3.67
N ASP A 25 3.67 9.81 2.93
CA ASP A 25 4.83 10.68 3.05
C ASP A 25 5.66 10.55 1.77
N LEU A 26 6.46 11.55 1.44
CA LEU A 26 7.39 11.50 0.31
C LEU A 26 8.82 11.32 0.82
N ALA A 27 9.19 10.06 1.09
CA ALA A 27 10.53 9.71 1.53
C ALA A 27 11.59 10.23 0.51
N GLY A 28 12.35 11.25 0.92
CA GLY A 28 13.45 11.82 0.14
C GLY A 28 13.08 12.84 -0.95
N GLY A 29 11.83 13.32 -1.04
CA GLY A 29 11.36 14.16 -2.15
C GLY A 29 11.18 15.67 -1.90
N GLY A 30 11.72 16.23 -0.81
CA GLY A 30 11.69 17.67 -0.54
C GLY A 30 12.17 17.96 0.89
N SER A 31 12.75 19.15 1.11
CA SER A 31 13.44 19.62 2.34
C SER A 31 13.21 18.70 3.54
N SER A 32 14.25 17.95 3.88
CA SER A 32 14.38 16.83 4.82
C SER A 32 13.94 17.11 6.28
N VAL A 33 12.89 17.89 6.51
CA VAL A 33 12.61 18.52 7.80
C VAL A 33 11.56 17.75 8.59
N SER A 34 10.66 17.00 7.95
CA SER A 34 9.63 16.24 8.68
C SER A 34 9.03 15.09 7.87
N ASN A 35 8.92 13.92 8.49
CA ASN A 35 8.13 12.80 8.00
C ASN A 35 6.64 13.14 8.20
N GLU A 36 5.88 13.26 7.11
CA GLU A 36 4.46 13.66 7.15
C GLU A 36 3.50 12.47 7.29
N ALA A 37 4.03 11.26 7.54
CA ALA A 37 3.22 10.05 7.67
C ALA A 37 2.15 10.18 8.74
N SER A 38 2.40 10.86 9.86
CA SER A 38 1.38 11.07 10.88
C SER A 38 0.20 11.93 10.40
N THR A 39 0.45 12.87 9.49
CA THR A 39 -0.56 13.76 8.91
C THR A 39 -1.42 13.01 7.89
N PHE A 40 -0.80 12.23 7.00
CA PHE A 40 -1.50 11.64 5.86
C PHE A 40 -1.78 10.14 5.99
N ALA A 41 -1.34 9.45 7.05
CA ALA A 41 -1.59 8.01 7.23
C ALA A 41 -3.07 7.64 7.14
N SER A 42 -3.96 8.45 7.75
CA SER A 42 -5.41 8.20 7.71
C SER A 42 -5.95 8.30 6.28
N LEU A 43 -5.56 9.34 5.54
CA LEU A 43 -5.96 9.53 4.14
C LEU A 43 -5.42 8.42 3.24
N ALA A 44 -4.14 8.05 3.41
CA ALA A 44 -3.50 6.98 2.68
C ALA A 44 -4.21 5.64 2.92
N ALA A 45 -4.58 5.35 4.17
CA ALA A 45 -5.34 4.15 4.51
C ALA A 45 -6.73 4.13 3.81
N GLN A 46 -7.46 5.24 3.83
CA GLN A 46 -8.76 5.34 3.16
C GLN A 46 -8.65 5.10 1.65
N ILE A 47 -7.69 5.75 0.98
CA ILE A 47 -7.46 5.57 -0.47
C ILE A 47 -7.12 4.11 -0.78
N ALA A 48 -6.22 3.50 -0.01
CA ALA A 48 -5.84 2.11 -0.21
C ALA A 48 -7.05 1.16 -0.08
N VAL A 49 -7.89 1.35 0.94
CA VAL A 49 -9.10 0.53 1.16
C VAL A 49 -10.11 0.70 0.02
N ILE A 50 -10.37 1.92 -0.44
CA ILE A 50 -11.30 2.19 -1.55
C ILE A 50 -10.87 1.43 -2.81
N VAL A 51 -9.57 1.49 -3.14
CA VAL A 51 -9.03 0.81 -4.33
C VAL A 51 -9.08 -0.72 -4.15
N VAL A 52 -8.77 -1.25 -2.98
CA VAL A 52 -8.88 -2.68 -2.68
C VAL A 52 -10.31 -3.18 -2.84
N LEU A 53 -11.31 -2.48 -2.28
CA LEU A 53 -12.71 -2.86 -2.41
C LEU A 53 -13.16 -2.83 -3.88
N LYS A 54 -12.75 -1.81 -4.64
CA LYS A 54 -13.07 -1.74 -6.07
C LYS A 54 -12.41 -2.88 -6.83
N PHE A 55 -11.15 -3.20 -6.55
CA PHE A 55 -10.44 -4.32 -7.18
C PHE A 55 -11.13 -5.66 -6.88
N ILE A 56 -11.49 -5.93 -5.63
CA ILE A 56 -12.22 -7.14 -5.24
C ILE A 56 -13.57 -7.25 -5.99
N SER A 57 -14.30 -6.14 -6.12
CA SER A 57 -15.57 -6.13 -6.87
C SER A 57 -15.42 -6.54 -8.34
N LEU A 58 -14.25 -6.33 -8.94
CA LEU A 58 -13.95 -6.70 -10.32
C LEU A 58 -13.48 -8.16 -10.46
N LEU A 59 -13.09 -8.84 -9.37
CA LEU A 59 -12.69 -10.25 -9.38
C LEU A 59 -13.87 -11.22 -9.31
N SER A 60 -15.04 -10.75 -8.90
CA SER A 60 -16.27 -11.54 -8.77
C SER A 60 -17.16 -11.50 -10.03
N SER A 61 -16.67 -10.92 -11.13
CA SER A 61 -17.32 -10.91 -12.45
C SER A 61 -16.66 -11.91 -13.38
#